data_AF-A0A377U1E7-F1
#
_entry.id   AF-A0A377U1E7-F1
#
_cell.length_a   1.000
_cell.length_b   1.000
_cell.length_c   1.000
_cell.angle_alpha   90.00
_cell.angle_beta   90.00
_cell.angle_gamma   90.00
#
_symmetry.space_group_name_H-M   'P 1'
#
loop_
_entity.id
_entity.type
_entity.pdbx_description
1 polymer ?
#
loop_
_entity_poly.entity_id
_entity_poly.type
_entity_poly.pdbx_seq_one_letter_code
_entity_poly.pdbx_strand_id
1 'polypeptide(L)'
;MDGYLLGMSQPLLLLPESGGAWLKACYDAEKDVILMDEETQQKARSKFLQTYEGNMVVSGEGADIWYQRLWRSLEPAHYEEIIAQTQRYLLPLYRYHRSTQI
;
A
#
# COMPACT_ATOMS: atom_id res chain seq x y z
N MET A 1 16.16 1.39 -10.08
CA MET A 1 17.14 0.66 -9.24
C MET A 1 17.09 1.10 -7.78
N ASP A 2 16.72 2.35 -7.49
CA ASP A 2 16.76 2.96 -6.16
C ASP A 2 16.08 2.16 -5.04
N GLY A 3 14.89 1.59 -5.29
CA GLY A 3 14.16 0.82 -4.27
C GLY A 3 14.92 -0.42 -3.78
N TYR A 4 15.64 -1.11 -4.67
CA TYR A 4 16.49 -2.24 -4.29
C TYR A 4 17.65 -1.79 -3.42
N LEU A 5 18.37 -0.75 -3.82
CA LEU A 5 19.53 -0.24 -3.08
C LEU A 5 19.13 0.28 -1.68
N LEU A 6 18.03 1.01 -1.60
CA LEU A 6 17.48 1.50 -0.32
C LEU A 6 17.06 0.32 0.57
N GLY A 7 16.34 -0.66 0.02
CA GLY A 7 15.89 -1.85 0.74
C GLY A 7 17.03 -2.72 1.30
N MET A 8 18.20 -2.69 0.67
CA MET A 8 19.40 -3.37 1.16
C MET A 8 20.07 -2.64 2.35
N SER A 9 19.84 -1.33 2.49
CA SER A 9 20.39 -0.52 3.59
C SER A 9 19.48 -0.47 4.82
N GLN A 10 18.17 -0.43 4.59
CA GLN A 10 17.14 -0.44 5.61
C GLN A 10 15.86 -1.08 5.05
N PRO A 11 15.03 -1.74 5.88
CA PRO A 11 13.77 -2.32 5.42
C PRO A 11 12.92 -1.28 4.69
N LEU A 12 12.65 -1.53 3.41
CA LEU A 12 11.75 -0.71 2.63
C LEU A 12 10.31 -1.10 3.01
N LEU A 13 9.58 -0.18 3.64
CA LEU A 13 8.22 -0.43 4.11
C LEU A 13 7.23 -0.36 2.93
N LEU A 14 7.28 -1.38 2.08
CA LEU A 14 6.39 -1.53 0.95
C LEU A 14 5.56 -2.79 1.16
N LEU A 15 4.25 -2.61 1.30
CA LEU A 15 3.28 -3.69 1.45
C LEU A 15 2.42 -3.75 0.17
N PRO A 16 2.76 -4.62 -0.80
CA PRO A 16 2.12 -4.63 -2.11
C PRO A 16 0.61 -4.84 -2.07
N GLU A 17 0.13 -5.70 -1.17
CA GLU A 17 -1.31 -6.02 -1.13
C GLU A 17 -2.10 -4.90 -0.46
N SER A 18 -1.72 -4.49 0.74
CA SER A 18 -2.41 -3.47 1.53
C SER A 18 -2.27 -2.10 0.89
N GLY A 19 -1.06 -1.74 0.44
CA GLY A 19 -0.81 -0.51 -0.32
C GLY A 19 -1.55 -0.51 -1.67
N GLY A 20 -1.60 -1.66 -2.34
CA GLY A 20 -2.40 -1.83 -3.56
C GLY A 20 -3.89 -1.66 -3.33
N ALA A 21 -4.43 -2.19 -2.22
CA ALA A 21 -5.82 -2.02 -1.83
C ALA A 21 -6.16 -0.55 -1.52
N TRP A 22 -5.26 0.17 -0.85
CA TRP A 22 -5.37 1.62 -0.63
C TRP A 22 -5.39 2.38 -1.96
N LEU A 23 -4.43 2.10 -2.87
CA LEU A 23 -4.38 2.73 -4.18
C LEU A 23 -5.67 2.50 -4.98
N LYS A 24 -6.16 1.27 -5.04
CA LYS A 24 -7.42 0.95 -5.75
C LYS A 24 -8.62 1.72 -5.23
N ALA A 25 -8.61 2.11 -3.95
CA ALA A 25 -9.72 2.81 -3.31
C ALA A 25 -9.67 4.34 -3.50
N CYS A 26 -8.49 4.93 -3.71
CA CYS A 26 -8.33 6.39 -3.79
C CYS A 26 -7.73 6.91 -5.09
N TYR A 27 -7.18 6.06 -5.96
CA TYR A 27 -6.62 6.49 -7.23
C TYR A 27 -7.69 6.59 -8.32
N ASP A 28 -7.92 7.81 -8.83
CA ASP A 28 -8.77 8.09 -9.98
C ASP A 28 -7.91 8.03 -11.24
N ALA A 29 -8.07 6.94 -11.99
CA ALA A 29 -7.31 6.69 -13.20
C ALA A 29 -7.74 7.56 -14.40
N GLU A 30 -8.94 8.16 -14.39
CA GLU A 30 -9.37 9.08 -15.46
C GLU A 30 -8.68 10.43 -15.33
N LYS A 31 -8.57 10.92 -14.10
CA LYS A 31 -7.91 12.20 -13.79
C LYS A 31 -6.42 12.07 -13.52
N ASP A 32 -5.92 10.83 -13.37
CA ASP A 32 -4.55 10.50 -12.95
C ASP A 32 -4.17 11.18 -11.63
N VAL A 33 -5.08 11.15 -10.66
CA VAL A 33 -4.89 11.76 -9.33
C VAL A 33 -5.25 10.79 -8.21
N ILE A 34 -4.63 11.00 -7.06
CA ILE A 34 -5.07 10.38 -5.81
C ILE A 34 -6.08 11.33 -5.17
N LEU A 35 -7.28 10.84 -4.90
CA LEU A 35 -8.35 11.56 -4.23
C LEU A 35 -8.01 11.70 -2.74
N MET A 36 -7.78 12.94 -2.29
CA MET A 36 -7.34 13.25 -0.93
C MET A 36 -8.48 13.75 -0.03
N ASP A 37 -9.73 13.71 -0.50
CA ASP A 37 -10.87 14.05 0.36
C ASP A 37 -11.00 13.05 1.51
N GLU A 38 -11.51 13.54 2.64
CA GLU A 38 -11.54 12.79 3.89
C GLU A 38 -12.33 11.48 3.77
N GLU A 39 -13.46 11.50 3.06
CA GLU A 39 -14.31 10.31 2.89
C GLU A 39 -13.58 9.21 2.10
N THR A 40 -12.93 9.58 1.00
CA THR A 40 -12.17 8.63 0.18
C THR A 40 -10.96 8.10 0.93
N GLN A 41 -10.24 8.95 1.65
CA GLN A 41 -9.08 8.52 2.45
C GLN A 41 -9.47 7.62 3.62
N GLN A 42 -10.59 7.88 4.29
CA GLN A 42 -11.12 6.98 5.32
C GLN A 42 -11.45 5.61 4.73
N LYS A 43 -12.14 5.55 3.58
CA LYS A 43 -12.45 4.29 2.88
C LYS A 43 -11.19 3.55 2.45
N ALA A 44 -10.21 4.25 1.90
CA ALA A 44 -8.93 3.67 1.48
C ALA A 44 -8.15 3.11 2.66
N ARG A 45 -8.14 3.81 3.80
CA ARG A 45 -7.54 3.31 5.04
C ARG A 45 -8.26 2.07 5.57
N SER A 46 -9.58 2.02 5.52
CA SER A 46 -10.34 0.81 5.90
C SER A 46 -9.98 -0.37 5.00
N LYS A 47 -9.81 -0.15 3.69
CA LYS A 47 -9.39 -1.19 2.74
C LYS A 47 -7.97 -1.66 2.98
N PHE A 48 -7.06 -0.74 3.26
CA PHE A 48 -5.70 -1.06 3.69
C PHE A 48 -5.72 -2.00 4.90
N LEU A 49 -6.40 -1.62 5.97
CA LEU A 49 -6.44 -2.38 7.22
C LEU A 49 -7.10 -3.74 7.03
N GLN A 50 -8.18 -3.80 6.24
CA GLN A 50 -8.84 -5.06 5.89
C GLN A 50 -7.87 -6.05 5.21
N THR A 51 -7.03 -5.58 4.30
CA THR A 51 -6.03 -6.43 3.63
C THR A 51 -4.85 -6.76 4.54
N TYR A 52 -4.43 -5.82 5.38
CA TYR A 52 -3.33 -6.01 6.33
C TYR A 52 -3.67 -7.05 7.40
N GLU A 53 -4.87 -6.98 8.00
CA GLU A 53 -5.33 -7.87 9.06
C GLU A 53 -5.88 -9.20 8.50
N GLY A 54 -6.52 -9.13 7.34
CA GLY A 54 -7.22 -10.26 6.72
C GLY A 54 -8.59 -10.48 7.34
N ASN A 55 -9.02 -11.74 7.38
CA ASN A 55 -10.29 -12.14 7.96
C ASN A 55 -10.18 -13.49 8.70
N MET A 56 -11.31 -14.03 9.17
CA MET A 56 -11.33 -15.28 9.94
C MET A 56 -10.85 -16.52 9.15
N VAL A 57 -10.87 -16.47 7.82
CA VAL A 57 -10.56 -17.60 6.93
C VAL A 57 -9.18 -17.43 6.28
N VAL A 58 -8.81 -16.20 5.92
CA VAL A 58 -7.58 -15.86 5.21
C VAL A 58 -6.80 -14.84 6.02
N SER A 59 -5.57 -15.20 6.39
CA SER A 59 -4.64 -14.28 7.06
C SER A 59 -4.29 -13.10 6.16
N GLY A 60 -4.24 -11.90 6.75
CA GLY A 60 -3.81 -10.70 6.03
C GLY A 60 -2.31 -10.62 5.83
N GLU A 61 -1.88 -9.64 5.04
CA GLU A 61 -0.47 -9.40 4.71
C GLU A 61 0.38 -9.19 5.98
N GLY A 62 -0.17 -8.58 7.03
CA GLY A 62 0.51 -8.37 8.31
C GLY A 62 0.78 -9.65 9.12
N ALA A 63 0.22 -10.79 8.72
CA ALA A 63 0.54 -12.08 9.33
C ALA A 63 1.90 -12.64 8.90
N ASP A 64 2.56 -12.03 7.89
CA ASP A 64 3.88 -12.43 7.43
C ASP A 64 4.96 -12.19 8.52
N ILE A 65 5.81 -13.21 8.71
CA ILE A 65 6.84 -13.23 9.77
C ILE A 65 7.87 -12.11 9.58
N TRP A 66 8.16 -11.69 8.35
CA TRP A 66 9.12 -10.63 8.07
C TRP A 66 8.61 -9.28 8.56
N TYR A 67 7.32 -8.97 8.37
CA TYR A 67 6.73 -7.74 8.89
C TYR A 67 6.62 -7.76 10.42
N GLN A 68 6.27 -8.90 11.02
CA GLN A 68 6.21 -9.04 12.48
C GLN A 68 7.56 -8.86 13.19
N ARG A 69 8.68 -9.04 12.48
CA ARG A 69 10.02 -8.74 13.00
C ARG A 69 10.34 -7.24 12.97
N LEU A 70 9.72 -6.48 12.08
CA LEU A 70 9.92 -5.02 11.99
C LEU A 70 9.15 -4.30 13.10
N TRP A 71 7.91 -4.72 13.34
CA TRP A 71 7.06 -4.15 14.40
C TRP A 71 6.07 -5.17 14.94
N ARG A 72 5.62 -4.95 16.19
CA ARG A 72 4.56 -5.77 16.82
C ARG A 72 3.15 -5.29 16.47
N SER A 73 3.00 -3.99 16.24
CA SER A 73 1.75 -3.31 15.89
C SER A 73 2.01 -2.29 14.79
N LEU A 74 1.03 -2.11 13.91
CA LEU A 74 1.11 -1.12 12.84
C LEU A 74 0.84 0.28 13.39
N GLU A 75 1.89 0.95 13.83
CA GLU A 75 1.80 2.35 14.27
C GLU A 75 1.46 3.31 13.12
N PRO A 76 0.82 4.47 13.41
CA PRO A 76 0.47 5.45 12.39
C PRO A 76 1.64 5.90 11.52
N ALA A 77 2.84 6.03 12.09
CA ALA A 77 4.04 6.42 11.34
C ALA A 77 4.44 5.37 10.28
N HIS A 78 4.28 4.07 10.58
CA HIS A 78 4.53 3.02 9.60
C HIS A 78 3.50 3.06 8.47
N TYR A 79 2.23 3.29 8.81
CA TYR A 79 1.18 3.44 7.82
C TYR A 79 1.49 4.58 6.83
N GLU A 80 1.83 5.77 7.32
CA GLU A 80 2.18 6.91 6.46
C GLU A 80 3.37 6.61 5.55
N GLU A 81 4.43 5.98 6.10
CA GLU A 81 5.60 5.58 5.32
C GLU A 81 5.22 4.55 4.24
N ILE A 82 4.39 3.56 4.57
CA ILE A 82 3.91 2.56 3.60
C ILE A 82 3.12 3.21 2.48
N ILE A 83 2.25 4.18 2.78
CA ILE A 83 1.50 4.91 1.77
C ILE A 83 2.46 5.72 0.89
N ALA A 84 3.47 6.39 1.46
CA ALA A 84 4.47 7.12 0.68
C ALA A 84 5.25 6.19 -0.28
N GLN A 85 5.72 5.02 0.20
CA GLN A 85 6.43 4.06 -0.64
C GLN A 85 5.50 3.41 -1.69
N THR A 86 4.24 3.18 -1.34
CA THR A 86 3.20 2.69 -2.26
C THR A 86 2.98 3.67 -3.41
N GLN A 87 2.84 4.96 -3.12
CA GLN A 87 2.72 5.98 -4.17
C GLN A 87 3.98 6.04 -5.04
N ARG A 88 5.17 5.91 -4.43
CA ARG A 88 6.44 5.98 -5.16
C ARG A 88 6.64 4.79 -6.11
N TYR A 89 6.34 3.57 -5.66
CA TYR A 89 6.73 2.34 -6.36
C TYR A 89 5.56 1.58 -7.00
N LEU A 90 4.35 1.63 -6.43
CA LEU A 90 3.20 0.88 -6.95
C LEU A 90 2.32 1.72 -7.87
N LEU A 91 2.13 3.03 -7.61
CA LEU A 91 1.30 3.89 -8.47
C LEU A 91 1.65 3.83 -9.97
N PRO A 92 2.94 3.83 -10.38
CA PRO A 92 3.29 3.69 -11.79
C PRO A 92 2.71 2.41 -12.43
N LEU A 93 2.66 1.30 -11.70
CA LEU A 93 2.11 0.05 -12.21
C LEU A 93 0.60 0.19 -12.50
N TYR A 94 -0.14 0.86 -11.63
CA TYR A 94 -1.57 1.12 -11.82
C TYR A 94 -1.85 2.08 -12.98
N ARG A 95 -0.97 3.07 -13.19
CA ARG A 95 -1.02 3.98 -14.35
C ARG A 95 -0.89 3.23 -15.67
N TYR A 96 0.10 2.35 -15.79
CA TYR A 96 0.42 1.66 -17.05
C TYR A 96 -0.34 0.34 -17.27
N HIS A 97 -0.85 -0.30 -16.23
CA HIS A 97 -1.66 -1.50 -16.39
C HIS A 97 -2.91 -1.23 -17.25
N ARG A 98 -3.51 -0.04 -17.15
CA ARG A 98 -4.66 0.37 -17.97
C ARG A 98 -4.27 0.77 -19.40
N SER A 99 -3.07 1.32 -19.64
CA SER A 99 -2.65 1.70 -20.99
C SER A 99 -2.48 0.50 -21.94
N THR A 100 -2.38 -0.71 -21.38
CA THR A 100 -2.16 -1.96 -22.14
C THR A 100 -3.47 -2.72 -22.41
N GLN A 101 -4.62 -2.23 -21.94
CA GLN A 101 -5.95 -2.81 -22.19
C GLN A 101 -6.72 -2.09 -23.32
N ILE A 102 -6.02 -1.35 -24.18
CA ILE A 102 -6.57 -0.68 -25.38
C ILE A 102 -6.26 -1.52 -26.62
#